data_AF-A0A2G8EJH3-F1
#
_entry.id   AF-A0A2G8EJH3-F1
#
_cell.length_a   1.000
_cell.length_b   1.000
_cell.length_c   1.000
_cell.angle_alpha   90.00
_cell.angle_beta   90.00
_cell.angle_gamma   90.00
#
_symmetry.space_group_name_H-M   'P 1'
#
loop_
_entity.id
_entity.type
_entity.pdbx_description
1 polymer ?
#
loop_
_entity_poly.entity_id
_entity_poly.type
_entity_poly.pdbx_seq_one_letter_code
_entity_poly.pdbx_strand_id
1 'polypeptide(L)' 'MIIPDHLIRGLNNSTRPVVLYRNEYGDVVYGFVLRPDEFVTSVQQMAEARKTAGISAVDDADNPL' A
#
# COMPACT_ATOMS: atom_id res chain seq x y z
N MET A 1 4.17 -19.82 0.74
CA MET A 1 3.31 -18.84 1.41
C MET A 1 1.88 -19.21 1.12
N ILE A 2 1.08 -19.50 2.14
CA ILE A 2 -0.36 -19.77 1.98
C ILE A 2 -1.07 -18.50 2.40
N ILE A 3 -1.82 -17.89 1.47
CA ILE A 3 -2.64 -16.71 1.76
C ILE A 3 -4.06 -17.21 2.03
N PRO A 4 -4.67 -16.88 3.19
CA PRO A 4 -6.05 -17.25 3.45
C PRO A 4 -6.98 -16.49 2.50
N ASP A 5 -7.56 -17.18 1.53
CA ASP A 5 -8.39 -16.58 0.48
C ASP A 5 -9.72 -16.02 1.00
N HIS A 6 -10.27 -16.63 2.05
CA HIS A 6 -11.47 -16.16 2.74
C HIS A 6 -11.30 -14.78 3.43
N LEU A 7 -10.06 -14.36 3.70
CA LEU A 7 -9.76 -13.06 4.31
C LEU A 7 -9.58 -11.94 3.27
N ILE A 8 -9.47 -12.28 1.98
CA ILE A 8 -9.14 -11.33 0.92
C ILE A 8 -10.19 -11.42 -0.18
N ARG A 9 -11.12 -10.49 -0.17
CA ARG A 9 -12.19 -10.46 -1.16
C ARG A 9 -11.62 -10.29 -2.57
N GLY A 10 -12.03 -11.17 -3.49
CA GLY A 10 -11.64 -11.09 -4.89
C GLY A 10 -10.26 -11.67 -5.22
N LEU A 11 -9.58 -12.31 -4.26
CA LEU A 11 -8.27 -12.94 -4.48
C LEU A 11 -8.29 -13.95 -5.63
N ASN A 12 -9.27 -14.87 -5.61
CA ASN A 12 -9.36 -15.96 -6.59
C ASN A 12 -9.72 -15.48 -8.02
N ASN A 13 -10.10 -14.20 -8.18
CA ASN A 13 -10.46 -13.59 -9.46
C ASN A 13 -9.41 -12.59 -9.97
N SER A 14 -8.22 -12.54 -9.36
CA SER A 14 -7.22 -11.51 -9.66
C SER A 14 -5.80 -12.07 -9.62
N THR A 15 -4.96 -11.61 -10.55
CA THR A 15 -3.51 -11.86 -10.57
C THR A 15 -2.70 -10.66 -10.05
N ARG A 16 -3.37 -9.65 -9.49
CA ARG A 16 -2.75 -8.40 -9.04
C ARG A 16 -2.12 -8.53 -7.66
N PRO A 17 -1.17 -7.63 -7.32
CA PRO A 17 -0.55 -7.62 -6.01
C PRO A 17 -1.57 -7.48 -4.87
N VAL A 18 -1.21 -8.02 -3.71
CA VAL A 18 -2.05 -8.00 -2.50
C VAL A 18 -1.30 -7.37 -1.34
N VAL A 19 -2.04 -6.66 -0.50
CA VAL A 19 -1.56 -6.15 0.78
C VAL A 19 -2.10 -7.03 1.89
N LEU A 20 -1.21 -7.50 2.77
CA LEU A 20 -1.55 -8.36 3.89
C LEU A 20 -1.27 -7.62 5.20
N TYR A 21 -2.25 -7.63 6.10
CA TYR A 21 -2.09 -7.16 7.47
C TYR A 21 -1.84 -8.37 8.36
N ARG A 22 -0.78 -8.28 9.17
CA ARG A 22 -0.42 -9.31 10.14
C ARG A 22 -0.60 -8.81 11.56
N ASN A 23 -1.01 -9.71 12.45
CA ASN A 23 -0.99 -9.45 13.89
C ASN A 23 0.44 -9.58 14.46
N GLU A 24 0.58 -9.37 15.76
CA GLU A 24 1.83 -9.51 16.51
C GLU A 24 2.41 -10.94 16.50
N TYR A 25 1.57 -11.95 16.25
CA TYR A 25 1.97 -13.35 16.13
C TYR A 25 2.41 -13.74 14.70
N GLY A 26 2.25 -12.84 13.73
CA GLY A 26 2.60 -13.05 12.33
C GLY A 26 1.48 -13.64 11.47
N ASP A 27 0.29 -13.90 12.04
CA ASP A 27 -0.85 -14.41 11.29
C ASP A 27 -1.46 -13.32 10.41
N VAL A 28 -1.92 -13.70 9.22
CA VAL A 28 -2.70 -12.82 8.35
C VAL A 28 -4.10 -12.64 8.95
N VAL A 29 -4.45 -11.41 9.30
CA VAL A 29 -5.77 -11.07 9.87
C VAL A 29 -6.69 -10.40 8.85
N TYR A 30 -6.12 -9.77 7.83
CA TYR A 30 -6.86 -9.05 6.80
C TYR A 30 -6.01 -8.81 5.55
N GLY A 31 -6.64 -8.49 4.43
CA GLY A 31 -5.93 -8.05 3.24
C GLY A 31 -6.86 -7.64 2.11
N PHE A 32 -6.28 -7.09 1.04
CA PHE A 32 -7.02 -6.72 -0.17
C PHE A 32 -6.11 -6.77 -1.40
N VAL A 33 -6.76 -6.86 -2.56
CA VAL A 33 -6.11 -6.79 -3.88
C VAL A 33 -5.95 -5.33 -4.26
N LEU A 34 -4.71 -4.88 -4.54
CA LEU A 34 -4.42 -3.51 -5.01
C LEU A 34 -5.09 -3.25 -6.36
N ARG A 35 -5.71 -2.08 -6.55
CA ARG A 35 -6.29 -1.60 -7.84
C ARG A 35 -5.24 -1.52 -8.94
N PRO A 36 -5.64 -1.47 -10.23
CA PRO A 36 -4.69 -1.11 -11.27
C PRO A 36 -4.06 0.24 -10.88
N ASP A 37 -2.75 0.35 -11.10
CA ASP A 37 -1.95 1.55 -10.83
C ASP A 37 -1.85 1.97 -9.34
N GLU A 38 -2.33 1.14 -8.40
CA GLU A 38 -2.05 1.30 -6.97
C GLU A 38 -0.76 0.58 -6.57
N PHE A 39 -0.01 1.18 -5.63
CA PHE A 39 1.20 0.61 -5.07
C PHE A 39 1.34 0.98 -3.59
N VAL A 40 2.16 0.21 -2.86
CA VAL A 40 2.54 0.52 -1.48
C VAL A 40 3.98 1.01 -1.48
N THR A 41 4.22 2.12 -0.79
CA THR A 41 5.55 2.72 -0.62
C THR A 41 5.68 3.27 0.80
N SER A 42 6.92 3.48 1.27
CA SER A 42 7.12 4.23 2.51
C SER A 42 6.90 5.73 2.27
N VAL A 43 6.57 6.47 3.34
CA VAL A 43 6.45 7.94 3.32
C VAL A 43 7.77 8.58 2.87
N GLN A 44 8.91 8.04 3.31
CA GLN A 44 10.23 8.51 2.90
C GLN A 44 10.44 8.35 1.39
N GLN A 45 10.18 7.16 0.84
CA GLN A 45 10.31 6.90 -0.60
C GLN A 45 9.36 7.78 -1.41
N MET A 46 8.15 8.04 -0.90
CA MET A 46 7.22 8.98 -1.53
C MET A 46 7.77 10.41 -1.52
N ALA A 47 8.39 10.86 -0.42
CA ALA A 47 9.01 12.18 -0.33
C ALA A 47 10.20 12.33 -1.30
N GLU A 48 11.04 11.30 -1.41
CA GLU A 48 12.15 11.26 -2.37
C GLU A 48 11.67 11.28 -3.82
N ALA A 49 10.60 10.54 -4.13
CA ALA A 49 9.98 10.54 -5.45
C ALA A 49 9.41 11.93 -5.81
N ARG A 50 8.72 12.60 -4.87
CA ARG A 50 8.21 13.97 -5.05
C ARG A 50 9.34 14.95 -5.35
N LYS A 51 10.43 14.91 -4.57
CA LYS A 51 11.62 15.74 -4.79
C LYS A 51 12.22 15.51 -6.17
N THR A 52 12.35 14.25 -6.58
CA THR A 52 12.91 13.88 -7.89
C THR A 52 12.02 14.35 -9.04
N ALA A 53 10.70 14.35 -8.84
CA ALA A 53 9.73 14.84 -9.82
C ALA A 53 9.59 16.38 -9.84
N GLY A 54 10.32 17.12 -8.98
CA GLY A 54 10.20 18.58 -8.87
C GLY A 54 8.88 19.04 -8.25
N ILE A 55 8.17 18.16 -7.55
CA ILE A 55 6.93 18.48 -6.84
C ILE A 55 7.31 18.98 -5.44
N SER A 56 6.92 20.22 -5.10
CA SER A 56 7.16 20.79 -3.78
C SER A 56 6.60 19.91 -2.67
N ALA A 57 7.38 19.72 -1.61
CA ALA A 57 6.99 18.93 -0.45
C ALA A 57 5.95 19.65 0.45
N VAL A 58 5.66 20.91 0.16
CA VAL A 58 4.75 21.78 0.89
C VAL A 58 3.50 21.95 0.05
N ASP A 59 2.34 21.65 0.63
CA ASP A 59 1.06 22.11 0.08
C ASP A 59 1.07 23.65 0.11
N ASP A 60 0.39 24.33 -0.82
CA ASP A 60 0.30 25.81 -0.89
C ASP A 60 -0.33 26.43 0.39
N ALA A 61 -0.77 25.59 1.34
CA ALA A 61 -1.37 25.93 2.62
C ALA A 61 -0.43 25.80 3.84
N ASP A 62 0.89 25.61 3.67
CA ASP A 62 1.88 25.61 4.77
C ASP A 62 1.58 24.61 5.91
N ASN A 63 0.78 23.57 5.65
CA ASN A 63 0.43 22.58 6.66
C ASN A 63 1.43 21.40 6.62
N PRO A 64 2.18 21.12 7.70
CA PRO A 64 3.00 19.92 7.76
C PRO A 64 2.10 18.69 7.80
N LEU A 65 2.31 17.76 6.85
CA LEU A 65 1.76 16.40 6.88
C LEU A 65 2.47 15.54 7.92
#